data_AF-A0A9D8TIL9-F1
#
_entry.id   AF-A0A9D8TIL9-F1
#
_cell.length_a   1.000
_cell.length_b   1.000
_cell.length_c   1.000
_cell.angle_alpha   90.00
_cell.angle_beta   90.00
_cell.angle_gamma   90.00
#
_symmetry.space_group_name_H-M   'P 1'
#
loop_
_entity.id
_entity.type
_entity.pdbx_description
1 polymer ?
#
loop_
_entity_poly.entity_id
_entity_poly.type
_entity_poly.pdbx_seq_one_letter_code
_entity_poly.pdbx_strand_id
1 'polypeptide(L)'
;MRKGGCLGLFRCYGIDMESFMGSVVAGDNAAASSPYDFALGGAGHPSNPIGATQDTALREGQSILVDMCGNFSGYLDDLSRCYSLGKLPDIAYKAHQTALDIQAFIQENMKPGVICEDLYNGALKIAQEAGMAEYFMGCRQQAKFVGHGVGLVINELPVLAPRMKEPLQAGMVLAVEPKMVIEGIGAVGVENTFIVTENGGEKLVSLSDEIIDLLA
;
A
#
# COMPACT_ATOMS: atom_id res chain seq x y z
N MET A 1 -3.98 -19.86 -6.71
CA MET A 1 -2.82 -20.33 -7.50
C MET A 1 -2.97 -21.74 -8.09
N ARG A 2 -3.10 -22.83 -7.29
CA ARG A 2 -2.91 -24.21 -7.80
C ARG A 2 -4.06 -24.83 -8.64
N LYS A 3 -5.31 -24.36 -8.54
CA LYS A 3 -6.46 -24.95 -9.28
C LYS A 3 -6.91 -24.17 -10.52
N GLY A 4 -6.60 -22.87 -10.61
CA GLY A 4 -7.04 -21.99 -11.73
C GLY A 4 -5.90 -21.33 -12.50
N GLY A 5 -4.64 -21.59 -12.13
CA GLY A 5 -3.49 -20.84 -12.62
C GLY A 5 -3.27 -19.54 -11.85
N CYS A 6 -2.06 -19.00 -11.97
CA CYS A 6 -1.65 -17.66 -11.54
C CYS A 6 -0.69 -17.20 -12.64
N LEU A 7 -0.96 -16.06 -13.28
CA LEU A 7 -0.09 -15.59 -14.36
C LEU A 7 1.33 -15.27 -13.87
N GLY A 8 1.49 -14.98 -12.57
CA GLY A 8 2.74 -14.55 -11.95
C GLY A 8 3.18 -13.14 -12.36
N LEU A 9 2.61 -12.61 -13.42
CA LEU A 9 2.91 -11.30 -14.00
C LEU A 9 1.84 -10.28 -13.62
N PHE A 10 2.28 -9.07 -13.27
CA PHE A 10 1.41 -7.91 -13.14
C PHE A 10 1.38 -7.15 -14.45
N ARG A 11 0.16 -6.81 -14.88
CA ARG A 11 -0.04 -5.85 -15.96
C ARG A 11 -0.20 -4.49 -15.31
N CYS A 12 0.65 -3.55 -15.68
CA CYS A 12 0.53 -2.18 -15.23
C CYS A 12 -0.04 -1.34 -16.36
N TYR A 13 -0.77 -0.27 -16.03
CA TYR A 13 -1.17 0.69 -17.04
C TYR A 13 0.06 1.50 -17.49
N GLY A 14 0.55 1.24 -18.71
CA GLY A 14 1.76 1.88 -19.25
C GLY A 14 2.60 0.91 -20.08
N ILE A 15 3.70 1.40 -20.65
CA ILE A 15 4.59 0.61 -21.51
C ILE A 15 5.89 0.12 -20.83
N ASP A 16 6.20 0.63 -19.62
CA ASP A 16 7.57 0.52 -19.07
C ASP A 16 7.67 -0.21 -17.72
N MET A 17 6.58 -0.81 -17.22
CA MET A 17 6.54 -1.42 -15.88
C MET A 17 6.19 -2.90 -15.92
N GLU A 18 7.15 -3.73 -15.49
CA GLU A 18 6.98 -5.17 -15.28
C GLU A 18 7.31 -5.50 -13.83
N SER A 19 6.41 -6.23 -13.15
CA SER A 19 6.65 -6.73 -11.80
C SER A 19 6.14 -8.16 -11.67
N PHE A 20 6.83 -8.96 -10.85
CA PHE A 20 6.52 -10.36 -10.61
C PHE A 20 6.06 -10.55 -9.16
N MET A 21 4.76 -10.84 -9.00
CA MET A 21 4.10 -11.22 -7.74
C MET A 21 4.11 -10.21 -6.58
N GLY A 22 4.98 -9.20 -6.56
CA GLY A 22 5.00 -8.18 -5.51
C GLY A 22 6.40 -7.76 -5.10
N SER A 23 6.48 -7.18 -3.91
CA SER A 23 7.67 -6.64 -3.29
C SER A 23 7.74 -7.03 -1.80
N VAL A 24 8.95 -7.32 -1.33
CA VAL A 24 9.23 -7.47 0.09
C VAL A 24 10.33 -6.50 0.45
N VAL A 25 10.03 -5.56 1.34
CA VAL A 25 10.99 -4.53 1.79
C VAL A 25 11.14 -4.58 3.29
N ALA A 26 12.37 -4.42 3.78
CA ALA A 26 12.69 -4.47 5.19
C ALA A 26 13.55 -3.29 5.58
N GLY A 27 13.32 -2.72 6.77
CA GLY A 27 14.12 -1.60 7.27
C GLY A 27 14.21 -0.44 6.27
N ASP A 28 15.38 0.19 6.22
CA ASP A 28 15.65 1.35 5.36
C ASP A 28 15.53 1.10 3.86
N ASN A 29 15.50 -0.17 3.42
CA ASN A 29 15.21 -0.47 2.01
C ASN A 29 13.83 0.05 1.59
N ALA A 30 12.87 0.13 2.52
CA ALA A 30 11.55 0.66 2.22
C ALA A 30 11.55 2.15 1.85
N ALA A 31 12.60 2.89 2.20
CA ALA A 31 12.78 4.30 1.85
C ALA A 31 13.48 4.51 0.49
N ALA A 32 13.91 3.43 -0.17
CA ALA A 32 14.55 3.53 -1.49
C ALA A 32 13.51 3.89 -2.56
N SER A 33 13.82 4.95 -3.33
CA SER A 33 12.99 5.37 -4.46
C SER A 33 13.00 4.32 -5.56
N SER A 34 11.82 4.03 -6.09
CA SER A 34 11.63 3.23 -7.30
C SER A 34 11.57 4.15 -8.53
N PRO A 35 11.92 3.67 -9.74
CA PRO A 35 11.69 4.38 -10.99
C PRO A 35 10.22 4.41 -11.42
N TYR A 36 9.35 3.64 -10.76
CA TYR A 36 7.91 3.54 -10.97
C TYR A 36 7.11 4.23 -9.86
N ASP A 37 5.85 4.57 -10.16
CA ASP A 37 4.87 5.15 -9.24
C ASP A 37 4.35 4.14 -8.21
N PHE A 38 5.24 3.65 -7.34
CA PHE A 38 4.92 2.82 -6.19
C PHE A 38 4.89 3.65 -4.90
N ALA A 39 4.05 3.26 -3.94
CA ALA A 39 4.15 3.81 -2.59
C ALA A 39 5.49 3.45 -1.93
N LEU A 40 6.01 2.24 -2.19
CA LEU A 40 7.29 1.77 -1.65
C LEU A 40 8.09 1.02 -2.71
N GLY A 41 9.22 1.61 -3.10
CA GLY A 41 10.02 1.12 -4.21
C GLY A 41 10.91 -0.06 -3.86
N GLY A 42 11.76 0.10 -2.84
CA GLY A 42 12.86 -0.85 -2.59
C GLY A 42 13.97 -0.74 -3.63
N ALA A 43 15.23 -0.96 -3.22
CA ALA A 43 16.38 -0.80 -4.12
C ALA A 43 16.49 -1.93 -5.16
N GLY A 44 15.89 -3.10 -4.90
CA GLY A 44 15.84 -4.21 -5.84
C GLY A 44 17.20 -4.76 -6.30
N HIS A 45 17.20 -5.30 -7.51
CA HIS A 45 18.38 -5.82 -8.22
C HIS A 45 18.60 -4.98 -9.50
N PRO A 46 19.82 -4.88 -10.07
CA PRO A 46 20.04 -4.12 -11.30
C PRO A 46 19.17 -4.50 -12.52
N SER A 47 18.63 -5.72 -12.55
CA SER A 47 17.70 -6.19 -13.58
C SER A 47 16.22 -5.98 -13.24
N ASN A 48 15.90 -5.63 -12.00
CA ASN A 48 14.55 -5.32 -11.53
C ASN A 48 14.68 -4.33 -10.34
N PRO A 49 14.65 -3.01 -10.59
CA PRO A 49 15.05 -1.97 -9.64
C PRO A 49 13.94 -1.65 -8.61
N ILE A 50 13.25 -2.68 -8.12
CA ILE A 50 12.23 -2.62 -7.08
C ILE A 50 12.37 -3.81 -6.12
N GLY A 51 11.92 -3.62 -4.89
CA GLY A 51 11.80 -4.64 -3.86
C GLY A 51 13.08 -4.93 -3.10
N ALA A 52 13.24 -6.20 -2.71
CA ALA A 52 14.33 -6.64 -1.84
C ALA A 52 15.70 -6.44 -2.50
N THR A 53 16.68 -6.05 -1.71
CA THR A 53 18.10 -6.00 -2.12
C THR A 53 18.95 -6.88 -1.22
N GLN A 54 20.02 -7.45 -1.79
CA GLN A 54 21.02 -8.23 -1.04
C GLN A 54 21.75 -7.40 0.03
N ASP A 55 21.75 -6.07 -0.12
CA ASP A 55 22.46 -5.15 0.78
C ASP A 55 21.68 -4.88 2.07
N THR A 56 20.45 -5.42 2.20
CA THR A 56 19.61 -5.27 3.38
C THR A 56 19.61 -6.54 4.22
N ALA A 57 20.43 -6.53 5.28
CA ALA A 57 20.35 -7.55 6.32
C ALA A 57 19.15 -7.31 7.24
N LEU A 58 18.36 -8.36 7.48
CA LEU A 58 17.27 -8.35 8.44
C LEU A 58 17.80 -8.23 9.88
N ARG A 59 17.22 -7.34 10.68
CA ARG A 59 17.60 -7.12 12.08
C ARG A 59 16.37 -7.01 12.97
N GLU A 60 16.51 -7.44 14.23
CA GLU A 60 15.48 -7.18 15.24
C GLU A 60 15.19 -5.68 15.37
N GLY A 61 13.93 -5.34 15.65
CA GLY A 61 13.44 -3.96 15.72
C GLY A 61 13.10 -3.34 14.35
N GLN A 62 13.25 -4.08 13.25
CA GLN A 62 12.84 -3.65 11.91
C GLN A 62 11.50 -4.23 11.49
N SER A 63 10.76 -3.46 10.70
CA SER A 63 9.58 -3.94 10.00
C SER A 63 9.97 -4.63 8.69
N ILE A 64 9.12 -5.57 8.28
CA ILE A 64 9.11 -6.18 6.96
C ILE A 64 7.73 -5.91 6.38
N LEU A 65 7.66 -5.16 5.28
CA LEU A 65 6.42 -5.01 4.53
C LEU A 65 6.43 -5.99 3.36
N VAL A 66 5.37 -6.79 3.29
CA VAL A 66 5.11 -7.73 2.20
C VAL A 66 3.94 -7.17 1.42
N ASP A 67 4.22 -6.70 0.20
CA ASP A 67 3.28 -6.10 -0.72
C ASP A 67 3.12 -7.08 -1.90
N MET A 68 1.96 -7.71 -2.02
CA MET A 68 1.74 -8.83 -2.93
C MET A 68 0.39 -8.73 -3.60
N CYS A 69 0.39 -8.87 -4.92
CA CYS A 69 -0.83 -8.93 -5.70
C CYS A 69 -1.17 -10.38 -6.10
N GLY A 70 -2.45 -10.72 -5.96
CA GLY A 70 -3.02 -11.96 -6.44
C GLY A 70 -3.70 -11.76 -7.79
N ASN A 71 -4.09 -12.87 -8.42
CA ASN A 71 -4.92 -12.80 -9.61
C ASN A 71 -5.89 -13.97 -9.67
N PHE A 72 -7.08 -13.70 -10.21
CA PHE A 72 -8.10 -14.69 -10.47
C PHE A 72 -8.83 -14.35 -11.78
N SER A 73 -8.77 -15.27 -12.75
CA SER A 73 -9.42 -15.11 -14.06
C SER A 73 -9.07 -13.80 -14.79
N GLY A 74 -7.86 -13.28 -14.56
CA GLY A 74 -7.36 -12.04 -15.17
C GLY A 74 -7.61 -10.76 -14.37
N TYR A 75 -8.43 -10.81 -13.32
CA TYR A 75 -8.56 -9.71 -12.36
C TYR A 75 -7.48 -9.80 -11.29
N LEU A 76 -6.99 -8.65 -10.87
CA LEU A 76 -5.95 -8.47 -9.87
C LEU A 76 -6.57 -7.98 -8.55
N ASP A 77 -5.92 -8.30 -7.45
CA ASP A 77 -6.10 -7.65 -6.15
C ASP A 77 -4.73 -7.17 -5.65
N ASP A 78 -4.72 -6.15 -4.79
CA ASP A 78 -3.49 -5.66 -4.16
C ASP A 78 -3.58 -5.67 -2.64
N LEU A 79 -2.48 -6.07 -2.01
CA LEU A 79 -2.44 -6.38 -0.58
C LEU A 79 -1.05 -6.22 0.01
N SER A 80 -0.94 -5.33 0.99
CA SER A 80 0.24 -5.18 1.84
C SER A 80 -0.04 -5.62 3.28
N ARG A 81 0.90 -6.36 3.86
CA ARG A 81 0.92 -6.71 5.29
C ARG A 81 2.26 -6.38 5.92
N CYS A 82 2.19 -5.86 7.14
CA CYS A 82 3.36 -5.51 7.93
C CYS A 82 3.67 -6.63 8.92
N TYR A 83 4.94 -7.04 8.92
CA TYR A 83 5.51 -7.97 9.85
C TYR A 83 6.63 -7.27 10.63
N SER A 84 6.99 -7.84 11.76
CA SER A 84 8.07 -7.36 12.61
C SER A 84 9.07 -8.46 12.91
N LEU A 85 10.32 -8.07 13.09
CA LEU A 85 11.36 -8.93 13.64
C LEU A 85 11.54 -8.57 15.11
N GLY A 86 10.86 -9.29 15.99
CA GLY A 86 10.78 -8.92 17.40
C GLY A 86 10.02 -7.61 17.61
N LYS A 87 10.12 -7.04 18.83
CA LYS A 87 9.40 -5.82 19.19
C LYS A 87 9.89 -4.61 18.38
N LEU A 88 8.99 -3.95 17.65
CA LEU A 88 9.27 -2.67 17.01
C LEU A 88 9.30 -1.50 18.03
N PRO A 89 9.97 -0.39 17.72
CA PRO A 89 9.82 0.85 18.50
C PRO A 89 8.36 1.35 18.50
N ASP A 90 7.92 1.95 19.61
CA ASP A 90 6.51 2.36 19.81
C ASP A 90 5.97 3.31 18.72
N ILE A 91 6.85 4.12 18.11
CA ILE A 91 6.49 4.98 16.97
C ILE A 91 5.98 4.18 15.76
N ALA A 92 6.48 2.98 15.53
CA ALA A 92 6.05 2.11 14.44
C ALA A 92 4.60 1.63 14.65
N TYR A 93 4.24 1.25 15.87
CA TYR A 93 2.87 0.88 16.21
C TYR A 93 1.92 2.07 16.11
N LYS A 94 2.34 3.26 16.56
CA LYS A 94 1.53 4.49 16.38
C LYS A 94 1.33 4.84 14.90
N ALA A 95 2.38 4.71 14.09
CA ALA A 95 2.32 4.97 12.65
C ALA A 95 1.41 3.95 11.94
N HIS A 96 1.51 2.68 12.29
CA HIS A 96 0.62 1.64 11.77
C HIS A 96 -0.84 1.88 12.16
N GLN A 97 -1.11 2.23 13.42
CA GLN A 97 -2.47 2.60 13.84
C GLN A 97 -3.00 3.80 13.04
N THR A 98 -2.16 4.80 12.78
CA THR A 98 -2.56 5.95 11.96
C THR A 98 -2.93 5.50 10.53
N ALA A 99 -2.23 4.53 9.95
CA ALA A 99 -2.59 3.96 8.66
C ALA A 99 -3.93 3.21 8.70
N LEU A 100 -4.22 2.47 9.78
CA LEU A 100 -5.53 1.83 9.99
C LEU A 100 -6.65 2.87 10.08
N ASP A 101 -6.43 3.96 10.82
CA ASP A 101 -7.41 5.05 10.97
C ASP A 101 -7.70 5.73 9.62
N ILE A 102 -6.67 5.93 8.79
CA ILE A 102 -6.81 6.43 7.42
C ILE A 102 -7.62 5.46 6.56
N GLN A 103 -7.30 4.17 6.58
CA GLN A 103 -8.03 3.18 5.79
C GLN A 103 -9.50 3.10 6.21
N ALA A 104 -9.78 3.15 7.52
CA ALA A 104 -11.14 3.16 8.06
C ALA A 104 -11.92 4.41 7.61
N PHE A 105 -11.31 5.59 7.65
CA PHE A 105 -11.91 6.82 7.13
C PHE A 105 -12.24 6.71 5.63
N ILE A 106 -11.29 6.23 4.83
CA ILE A 106 -11.49 6.06 3.39
C ILE A 106 -12.63 5.05 3.15
N GLN A 107 -12.61 3.92 3.85
CA GLN A 107 -13.65 2.90 3.75
C GLN A 107 -15.04 3.47 4.05
N GLU A 108 -15.21 4.23 5.13
CA GLU A 108 -16.51 4.81 5.50
C GLU A 108 -17.03 5.81 4.46
N ASN A 109 -16.12 6.51 3.78
CA ASN A 109 -16.42 7.56 2.81
C ASN A 109 -16.34 7.10 1.34
N MET A 110 -16.00 5.84 1.09
CA MET A 110 -15.91 5.27 -0.26
C MET A 110 -17.33 5.00 -0.82
N LYS A 111 -18.01 6.07 -1.23
CA LYS A 111 -19.41 6.07 -1.69
C LYS A 111 -19.56 6.78 -3.04
N PRO A 112 -20.59 6.46 -3.84
CA PRO A 112 -20.85 7.15 -5.10
C PRO A 112 -20.94 8.67 -4.93
N GLY A 113 -20.32 9.40 -5.85
CA GLY A 113 -20.31 10.87 -5.87
C GLY A 113 -19.21 11.53 -5.03
N VAL A 114 -18.54 10.79 -4.14
CA VAL A 114 -17.40 11.32 -3.37
C VAL A 114 -16.20 11.55 -4.28
N ILE A 115 -15.54 12.69 -4.14
CA ILE A 115 -14.40 13.08 -4.99
C ILE A 115 -13.11 12.43 -4.47
N CYS A 116 -12.31 11.85 -5.38
CA CYS A 116 -11.08 11.15 -5.03
C CYS A 116 -10.07 12.02 -4.25
N GLU A 117 -9.92 13.29 -4.64
CA GLU A 117 -9.09 14.24 -3.91
C GLU A 117 -9.56 14.47 -2.47
N ASP A 118 -10.87 14.45 -2.19
CA ASP A 118 -11.39 14.68 -0.84
C ASP A 118 -11.00 13.54 0.11
N LEU A 119 -10.98 12.30 -0.39
CA LEU A 119 -10.48 11.14 0.35
C LEU A 119 -8.99 11.24 0.65
N TYR A 120 -8.18 11.65 -0.33
CA TYR A 120 -6.75 11.89 -0.13
C TYR A 120 -6.50 13.00 0.90
N ASN A 121 -7.22 14.12 0.81
CA ASN A 121 -7.07 15.23 1.75
C ASN A 121 -7.46 14.83 3.18
N GLY A 122 -8.51 14.01 3.34
CA GLY A 122 -8.88 13.44 4.62
C GLY A 122 -7.79 12.53 5.21
N ALA A 123 -7.20 11.66 4.39
CA ALA A 123 -6.07 10.82 4.79
C ALA A 123 -4.86 11.64 5.28
N LEU A 124 -4.48 12.66 4.51
CA LEU A 124 -3.39 13.56 4.88
C LEU A 124 -3.69 14.31 6.18
N LYS A 125 -4.93 14.76 6.38
CA LYS A 125 -5.35 15.45 7.61
C LYS A 125 -5.23 14.54 8.83
N ILE A 126 -5.66 13.28 8.74
CA ILE A 126 -5.52 12.30 9.82
C ILE A 126 -4.03 12.09 10.15
N ALA A 127 -3.17 11.93 9.14
CA ALA A 127 -1.72 11.83 9.35
C ALA A 127 -1.14 13.08 10.05
N GLN A 128 -1.59 14.28 9.70
CA GLN A 128 -1.18 15.53 10.35
C GLN A 128 -1.63 15.61 11.81
N GLU A 129 -2.89 15.29 12.09
CA GLU A 129 -3.46 15.32 13.45
C GLU A 129 -2.80 14.27 14.36
N ALA A 130 -2.39 13.13 13.81
CA ALA A 130 -1.62 12.11 14.53
C ALA A 130 -0.14 12.50 14.75
N GLY A 131 0.34 13.57 14.11
CA GLY A 131 1.76 13.96 14.10
C GLY A 131 2.64 13.00 13.30
N MET A 132 2.10 12.40 12.24
CA MET A 132 2.75 11.39 11.38
C MET A 132 2.95 11.87 9.93
N ALA A 133 2.61 13.12 9.62
CA ALA A 133 2.66 13.64 8.25
C ALA A 133 4.06 13.58 7.59
N GLU A 134 5.14 13.64 8.36
CA GLU A 134 6.51 13.51 7.84
C GLU A 134 6.88 12.08 7.41
N TYR A 135 6.14 11.07 7.89
CA TYR A 135 6.34 9.66 7.54
C TYR A 135 5.35 9.17 6.49
N PHE A 136 4.27 9.92 6.27
CA PHE A 136 3.15 9.52 5.43
C PHE A 136 3.55 9.40 3.97
N MET A 137 3.33 8.20 3.42
CA MET A 137 3.66 7.82 2.04
C MET A 137 5.14 8.06 1.68
N GLY A 138 6.03 7.98 2.67
CA GLY A 138 7.48 8.12 2.52
C GLY A 138 8.10 9.13 3.50
N CYS A 139 9.43 9.12 3.60
CA CYS A 139 10.18 10.00 4.51
C CYS A 139 11.10 11.01 3.79
N ARG A 140 11.81 10.59 2.74
CA ARG A 140 12.68 11.47 1.92
C ARG A 140 11.97 12.00 0.68
N GLN A 141 11.16 11.13 0.08
CA GLN A 141 10.23 11.45 -0.99
C GLN A 141 8.88 10.90 -0.57
N GLN A 142 7.85 11.73 -0.71
CA GLN A 142 6.49 11.35 -0.35
C GLN A 142 5.66 11.17 -1.61
N ALA A 143 5.12 9.97 -1.77
CA ALA A 143 4.16 9.68 -2.82
C ALA A 143 2.89 10.52 -2.59
N LYS A 144 2.32 11.06 -3.66
CA LYS A 144 1.16 11.96 -3.62
C LYS A 144 -0.13 11.23 -3.97
N PHE A 145 -0.32 10.06 -3.38
CA PHE A 145 -1.54 9.29 -3.48
C PHE A 145 -1.67 8.39 -2.24
N VAL A 146 -2.85 7.82 -2.01
CA VAL A 146 -3.10 6.86 -0.90
C VAL A 146 -3.89 5.63 -1.36
N GLY A 147 -4.15 5.54 -2.66
CA GLY A 147 -4.84 4.42 -3.28
C GLY A 147 -5.08 4.65 -4.75
N HIS A 148 -5.40 3.57 -5.45
CA HIS A 148 -5.61 3.54 -6.90
C HIS A 148 -6.67 2.50 -7.27
N GLY A 149 -7.22 2.62 -8.47
CA GLY A 149 -8.07 1.60 -9.05
C GLY A 149 -7.27 0.34 -9.30
N VAL A 150 -7.93 -0.81 -9.17
CA VAL A 150 -7.36 -2.12 -9.49
C VAL A 150 -8.40 -2.98 -10.19
N GLY A 151 -7.98 -3.69 -11.24
CA GLY A 151 -8.88 -4.46 -12.07
C GLY A 151 -8.15 -5.44 -12.97
N LEU A 152 -8.11 -5.14 -14.27
CA LEU A 152 -7.34 -5.96 -15.24
C LEU A 152 -5.86 -5.57 -15.27
N VAL A 153 -5.54 -4.39 -14.73
CA VAL A 153 -4.20 -3.91 -14.48
C VAL A 153 -4.09 -3.49 -13.01
N ILE A 154 -2.87 -3.51 -12.47
CA ILE A 154 -2.63 -3.33 -11.03
C ILE A 154 -2.95 -1.90 -10.62
N ASN A 155 -2.49 -0.94 -11.45
CA ASN A 155 -2.74 0.48 -11.27
C ASN A 155 -3.64 0.96 -12.41
N GLU A 156 -4.90 1.27 -12.11
CA GLU A 156 -5.85 1.92 -13.01
C GLU A 156 -6.56 3.10 -12.33
N LEU A 157 -7.38 3.82 -13.09
CA LEU A 157 -8.21 4.89 -12.55
C LEU A 157 -9.40 4.33 -11.74
N PRO A 158 -9.91 5.06 -10.74
CA PRO A 158 -9.44 6.37 -10.30
C PRO A 158 -8.27 6.29 -9.31
N VAL A 159 -7.51 7.37 -9.16
CA VAL A 159 -6.44 7.48 -8.15
C VAL A 159 -6.87 8.41 -7.02
N LEU A 160 -6.64 8.01 -5.77
CA LEU A 160 -6.86 8.84 -4.59
C LEU A 160 -5.66 9.76 -4.38
N ALA A 161 -5.64 10.89 -5.08
CA ALA A 161 -4.51 11.81 -5.14
C ALA A 161 -4.95 13.28 -5.26
N PRO A 162 -4.06 14.26 -5.02
CA PRO A 162 -4.34 15.67 -5.27
C PRO A 162 -4.76 15.93 -6.72
N ARG A 163 -5.72 16.83 -6.90
CA ARG A 163 -6.28 17.27 -8.18
C ARG A 163 -7.11 16.23 -8.93
N MET A 164 -7.34 15.05 -8.35
CA MET A 164 -8.25 14.04 -8.93
C MET A 164 -9.69 14.38 -8.59
N LYS A 165 -10.43 14.88 -9.59
CA LYS A 165 -11.80 15.40 -9.45
C LYS A 165 -12.88 14.41 -9.86
N GLU A 166 -12.48 13.21 -10.24
CA GLU A 166 -13.36 12.13 -10.63
C GLU A 166 -14.19 11.68 -9.41
N PRO A 167 -15.53 11.68 -9.52
CA PRO A 167 -16.38 11.11 -8.48
C PRO A 167 -16.30 9.59 -8.52
N LEU A 168 -16.28 8.97 -7.34
CA LEU A 168 -16.45 7.52 -7.22
C LEU A 168 -17.83 7.09 -7.73
N GLN A 169 -17.90 5.89 -8.26
CA GLN A 169 -19.14 5.25 -8.71
C GLN A 169 -19.27 3.87 -8.06
N ALA A 170 -20.50 3.43 -7.82
CA ALA A 170 -20.75 2.10 -7.29
C ALA A 170 -20.11 1.02 -8.19
N GLY A 171 -19.46 0.04 -7.58
CA GLY A 171 -18.77 -1.04 -8.27
C GLY A 171 -17.35 -0.72 -8.73
N MET A 172 -16.85 0.51 -8.58
CA MET A 172 -15.41 0.77 -8.71
C MET A 172 -14.64 -0.02 -7.65
N VAL A 173 -13.44 -0.49 -7.99
CA VAL A 173 -12.58 -1.28 -7.12
C VAL A 173 -11.27 -0.53 -6.92
N LEU A 174 -10.89 -0.33 -5.65
CA LEU A 174 -9.70 0.44 -5.30
C LEU A 174 -8.83 -0.32 -4.29
N ALA A 175 -7.52 -0.35 -4.53
CA ALA A 175 -6.52 -0.62 -3.51
C ALA A 175 -6.30 0.66 -2.67
N VAL A 176 -6.38 0.53 -1.35
CA VAL A 176 -6.19 1.63 -0.40
C VAL A 176 -5.03 1.28 0.51
N GLU A 177 -3.95 2.06 0.42
CA GLU A 177 -2.62 1.67 0.86
C GLU A 177 -1.87 2.72 1.71
N PRO A 178 -2.47 3.21 2.80
CA PRO A 178 -1.77 4.12 3.69
C PRO A 178 -0.52 3.44 4.28
N LYS A 179 0.65 3.99 3.93
CA LYS A 179 1.96 3.52 4.34
C LYS A 179 2.70 4.65 5.08
N MET A 180 3.48 4.28 6.09
CA MET A 180 4.32 5.18 6.88
C MET A 180 5.75 4.66 6.85
N VAL A 181 6.72 5.50 6.51
CA VAL A 181 8.14 5.09 6.40
C VAL A 181 8.96 5.78 7.47
N ILE A 182 9.62 5.00 8.32
CA ILE A 182 10.42 5.51 9.45
C ILE A 182 11.86 5.05 9.30
N GLU A 183 12.80 6.00 9.29
CA GLU A 183 14.23 5.71 9.17
C GLU A 183 14.73 4.86 10.35
N GLY A 184 15.58 3.87 10.05
CA GLY A 184 16.06 2.84 10.97
C GLY A 184 15.10 1.69 11.23
N ILE A 185 13.79 1.86 10.96
CA ILE A 185 12.74 0.86 11.26
C ILE A 185 12.20 0.21 9.99
N GLY A 186 11.88 1.03 8.99
CA GLY A 186 11.24 0.62 7.73
C GLY A 186 9.81 1.11 7.58
N ALA A 187 9.08 0.49 6.64
CA ALA A 187 7.70 0.83 6.37
C ALA A 187 6.72 0.03 7.23
N VAL A 188 5.68 0.71 7.70
CA VAL A 188 4.53 0.11 8.37
C VAL A 188 3.25 0.65 7.76
N GLY A 189 2.17 -0.12 7.88
CA GLY A 189 0.88 0.23 7.31
C GLY A 189 0.20 -1.00 6.75
N VAL A 190 -0.83 -0.78 5.96
CA VAL A 190 -1.62 -1.83 5.34
C VAL A 190 -2.08 -1.40 3.97
N GLU A 191 -2.42 -2.39 3.18
CA GLU A 191 -3.17 -2.18 1.96
C GLU A 191 -4.22 -3.26 1.83
N ASN A 192 -5.39 -2.82 1.40
CA ASN A 192 -6.53 -3.69 1.17
C ASN A 192 -7.30 -3.20 -0.05
N THR A 193 -7.85 -4.15 -0.79
CA THR A 193 -8.74 -3.86 -1.92
C THR A 193 -10.19 -3.76 -1.47
N PHE A 194 -10.90 -2.73 -1.93
CA PHE A 194 -12.29 -2.43 -1.61
C PHE A 194 -13.14 -2.25 -2.86
N ILE A 195 -14.42 -2.62 -2.77
CA ILE A 195 -15.45 -2.24 -3.76
C ILE A 195 -16.25 -1.06 -3.22
N VAL A 196 -16.45 -0.02 -4.03
CA VAL A 196 -17.35 1.11 -3.72
C VAL A 196 -18.80 0.62 -3.69
N THR A 197 -19.47 0.79 -2.56
CA THR A 197 -20.92 0.52 -2.41
C THR A 197 -21.66 1.78 -1.98
N GLU A 198 -23.00 1.74 -1.98
CA GLU A 198 -23.84 2.83 -1.47
C GLU A 198 -23.55 3.19 0.00
N ASN A 199 -23.02 2.24 0.79
CA ASN A 199 -22.83 2.40 2.23
C ASN A 199 -21.35 2.61 2.64
N GLY A 200 -20.42 2.62 1.67
CA GLY A 200 -18.97 2.68 1.92
C GLY A 200 -18.23 1.59 1.15
N GLY A 201 -16.95 1.41 1.48
CA GLY A 201 -16.09 0.38 0.90
C GLY A 201 -16.36 -0.99 1.51
N GLU A 202 -16.63 -1.97 0.66
CA GLU A 202 -16.63 -3.39 1.04
C GLU A 202 -15.24 -3.98 0.85
N LYS A 203 -14.60 -4.39 1.95
CA LYS A 203 -13.26 -5.00 1.94
C LYS A 203 -13.31 -6.39 1.33
N LEU A 204 -12.47 -6.66 0.32
CA LEU A 204 -12.46 -7.95 -0.37
C LEU A 204 -11.60 -9.04 0.30
N VAL A 205 -10.78 -8.65 1.28
CA VAL A 205 -9.81 -9.54 1.92
C VAL A 205 -10.10 -9.69 3.40
N SER A 206 -10.12 -10.93 3.88
CA SER A 206 -10.45 -11.30 5.27
C SER A 206 -9.22 -11.54 6.16
N LEU A 207 -8.05 -11.07 5.75
CA LEU A 207 -6.81 -11.18 6.51
C LEU A 207 -6.71 -10.08 7.56
N SER A 208 -6.18 -10.44 8.74
CA SER A 208 -5.86 -9.50 9.82
C SER A 208 -4.97 -8.39 9.31
N ASP A 209 -5.22 -7.17 9.76
CA ASP A 209 -4.44 -5.98 9.43
C ASP A 209 -3.32 -5.72 10.46
N GLU A 210 -3.31 -6.45 11.57
CA GLU A 210 -2.33 -6.33 12.66
C GLU A 210 -0.89 -6.64 12.22
N ILE A 211 0.07 -6.00 12.89
CA ILE A 211 1.49 -6.36 12.77
C ILE A 211 1.72 -7.75 13.39
N ILE A 212 2.34 -8.64 12.62
CA ILE A 212 2.70 -9.99 13.07
C ILE A 212 4.19 -10.03 13.41
N ASP A 213 4.54 -10.46 14.62
CA ASP A 213 5.93 -10.75 15.02
C ASP A 213 6.36 -12.12 14.49
N LEU A 214 7.44 -12.16 13.72
CA LEU A 214 8.00 -13.38 13.12
C LEU A 214 8.89 -14.18 14.08
N LEU A 215 9.23 -13.63 15.23
CA LEU A 215 10.06 -14.29 16.26
C LEU A 215 9.25 -14.81 17.45
N ALA A 216 7.93 -14.58 17.46
CA ALA A 216 7.02 -14.98 18.52
C ALA A 216 6.65 -16.48 18.49
#